data_AF-A0A1A6A083-F1
#
_entry.id   AF-A0A1A6A083-F1
#
_cell.length_a   1.000
_cell.length_b   1.000
_cell.length_c   1.000
_cell.angle_alpha   90.00
_cell.angle_beta   90.00
_cell.angle_gamma   90.00
#
_symmetry.space_group_name_H-M   'P 1'
#
loop_
_entity.id
_entity.type
_entity.pdbx_description
1 polymer ?
#
loop_
_entity_poly.entity_id
_entity_poly.type
_entity_poly.pdbx_seq_one_letter_code
_entity_poly.pdbx_strand_id
1 'polypeptide(L)'
;MASSSASTSLRRLPFREALTALRSGGDNLILSSDVRSVTVRFVAKNSEAGPRQFIRTHLPKLSYANPNLRVNISRIPDPRFKSKDPKSPDHGAVWEGGIMPKPEMEIGFAGAPAQTLPLSHLDGDKILAQLIAVAGEERARAVGGPSNSPESESGSGSQSMAI
;
A
#
# COMPACT_ATOMS: atom_id res chain seq x y z
N MET A 1 -24.59 22.19 10.04
CA MET A 1 -25.23 21.20 9.14
C MET A 1 -24.15 20.59 8.28
N ALA A 2 -23.97 19.27 8.35
CA ALA A 2 -22.90 18.55 7.66
C ALA A 2 -23.23 18.49 6.15
N SER A 3 -22.44 19.18 5.33
CA SER A 3 -22.52 19.06 3.88
C SER A 3 -22.07 17.66 3.49
N SER A 4 -23.02 16.83 3.04
CA SER A 4 -22.72 15.59 2.33
C SER A 4 -21.85 15.93 1.11
N SER A 5 -20.55 15.73 1.25
CA SER A 5 -19.58 15.89 0.18
C SER A 5 -19.83 14.74 -0.79
N ALA A 6 -20.77 14.94 -1.73
CA ALA A 6 -20.93 14.06 -2.87
C ALA A 6 -19.54 13.88 -3.48
N SER A 7 -19.08 12.63 -3.57
CA SER A 7 -17.76 12.27 -4.06
C SER A 7 -17.63 12.68 -5.53
N THR A 8 -17.36 13.96 -5.80
CA THR A 8 -17.07 14.46 -7.13
C THR A 8 -15.69 13.95 -7.45
N SER A 9 -15.63 12.92 -8.29
CA SER A 9 -14.38 12.32 -8.75
C SER A 9 -13.44 13.44 -9.22
N LEU A 10 -12.21 13.49 -8.68
CA LEU A 10 -11.18 14.50 -9.01
C LEU A 10 -11.02 14.72 -10.52
N ARG A 11 -11.29 13.68 -11.33
CA ARG A 11 -11.22 13.70 -12.79
C ARG A 11 -12.25 14.59 -13.48
N ARG A 12 -13.32 14.98 -12.79
CA ARG A 12 -14.42 15.79 -13.34
C ARG A 12 -14.34 17.25 -12.93
N LEU A 13 -13.39 17.59 -12.05
CA LEU A 13 -13.20 18.95 -11.58
C LEU A 13 -12.31 19.71 -12.57
N PRO A 14 -12.55 21.02 -12.76
CA PRO A 14 -11.57 21.92 -13.38
C PRO A 14 -10.20 21.77 -12.73
N PHE A 15 -9.13 21.88 -13.51
CA PHE A 15 -7.76 21.61 -13.06
C PHE A 15 -7.37 22.35 -11.77
N ARG A 16 -7.72 23.63 -11.65
CA ARG A 16 -7.44 24.44 -10.44
C ARG A 16 -8.16 23.90 -9.20
N GLU A 17 -9.42 23.48 -9.36
CA GLU A 17 -10.20 22.89 -8.26
C GLU A 17 -9.66 21.51 -7.87
N ALA A 18 -9.24 20.71 -8.84
CA ALA A 18 -8.60 19.41 -8.59
C ALA A 18 -7.30 19.58 -7.78
N LEU A 19 -6.46 20.56 -8.13
CA LEU A 19 -5.25 20.87 -7.36
C LEU A 19 -5.56 21.35 -5.94
N THR A 20 -6.56 22.22 -5.80
CA THR A 20 -7.02 22.64 -4.47
C THR A 20 -7.49 21.44 -3.66
N ALA A 21 -8.33 20.57 -4.22
CA ALA A 21 -8.83 19.37 -3.55
C ALA A 21 -7.73 18.37 -3.15
N LEU A 22 -6.64 18.28 -3.94
CA LEU A 22 -5.44 17.52 -3.57
C LEU A 22 -4.68 18.19 -2.43
N ARG A 23 -4.62 19.52 -2.36
CA ARG A 23 -3.86 20.26 -1.33
C ARG A 23 -4.61 20.48 -0.01
N SER A 24 -5.93 20.60 -0.04
CA SER A 24 -6.74 20.93 1.14
C SER A 24 -7.48 19.72 1.74
N GLY A 25 -7.29 18.52 1.20
CA GLY A 25 -7.89 17.31 1.75
C GLY A 25 -7.32 16.95 3.13
N GLY A 26 -8.20 16.58 4.07
CA GLY A 26 -7.81 16.06 5.40
C GLY A 26 -6.98 14.77 5.37
N ASP A 27 -6.83 14.16 4.18
CA ASP A 27 -6.05 12.94 3.94
C ASP A 27 -4.65 13.25 3.39
N ASN A 28 -4.15 14.49 3.54
CA ASN A 28 -2.78 14.87 3.20
C ASN A 28 -1.81 14.33 4.25
N LEU A 29 -1.79 13.01 4.33
CA LEU A 29 -0.96 12.27 5.22
C LEU A 29 0.43 12.11 4.59
N ILE A 30 1.43 12.54 5.34
CA ILE A 30 2.83 12.25 5.04
C ILE A 30 3.15 10.90 5.68
N LEU A 31 3.53 9.91 4.88
CA LEU A 31 3.96 8.59 5.33
C LEU A 31 5.40 8.63 5.86
N SER A 32 5.81 7.59 6.60
CA SER A 32 7.21 7.44 6.99
C SER A 32 8.11 7.41 5.75
N SER A 33 9.32 7.96 5.85
CA SER A 33 10.36 7.89 4.80
C SER A 33 10.76 6.45 4.46
N ASP A 34 10.44 5.52 5.34
CA ASP A 34 10.72 4.10 5.16
C ASP A 34 9.77 3.47 4.14
N VAL A 35 8.56 4.02 3.94
CA VAL A 35 7.62 3.50 2.95
C VAL A 35 8.07 3.91 1.55
N ARG A 36 8.43 2.93 0.72
CA ARG A 36 8.94 3.14 -0.65
C ARG A 36 7.92 2.88 -1.72
N SER A 37 7.03 1.90 -1.53
CA SER A 37 6.04 1.54 -2.53
C SER A 37 4.73 1.10 -1.92
N VAL A 38 3.64 1.40 -2.62
CA VAL A 38 2.30 0.86 -2.35
C VAL A 38 1.80 0.24 -3.64
N THR A 39 1.58 -1.07 -3.62
CA THR A 39 1.01 -1.82 -4.75
C THR A 39 -0.39 -2.29 -4.36
N VAL A 40 -1.41 -1.90 -5.13
CA VAL A 40 -2.79 -2.36 -4.91
C VAL A 40 -3.18 -3.33 -6.02
N ARG A 41 -3.56 -4.55 -5.64
CA ARG A 41 -3.98 -5.61 -6.56
C ARG A 41 -5.45 -5.96 -6.32
N PHE A 42 -6.29 -5.84 -7.35
CA PHE A 42 -7.72 -6.14 -7.25
C PHE A 42 -8.33 -6.50 -8.61
N VAL A 43 -9.45 -7.23 -8.60
CA VAL A 43 -10.19 -7.55 -9.83
C VAL A 43 -10.83 -6.30 -10.41
N ALA A 44 -10.72 -6.04 -11.71
CA ALA A 44 -11.18 -4.79 -12.31
C ALA A 44 -12.70 -4.61 -12.23
N LYS A 45 -13.44 -5.67 -12.56
CA LYS A 45 -14.91 -5.71 -12.57
C LYS A 45 -15.41 -6.64 -11.47
N ASN A 46 -16.60 -6.36 -10.93
CA ASN A 46 -17.22 -7.13 -9.85
C ASN A 46 -16.38 -7.30 -8.57
N SER A 47 -15.28 -6.55 -8.42
CA SER A 47 -14.54 -6.48 -7.17
C SER A 47 -15.28 -5.68 -6.12
N GLU A 48 -14.84 -5.91 -4.89
CA GLU A 48 -15.24 -5.13 -3.73
C GLU A 48 -15.09 -3.61 -3.98
N ALA A 49 -16.01 -2.84 -3.42
CA ALA A 49 -16.06 -1.39 -3.64
C ALA A 49 -14.89 -0.66 -2.97
N GLY A 50 -14.39 -1.19 -1.85
CA GLY A 50 -13.34 -0.58 -1.03
C GLY A 50 -12.07 -0.21 -1.78
N PRO A 51 -11.36 -1.15 -2.41
CA PRO A 51 -10.14 -0.85 -3.17
C PRO A 51 -10.36 0.21 -4.25
N ARG A 52 -11.50 0.18 -4.94
CA ARG A 52 -11.86 1.17 -5.96
C ARG A 52 -12.09 2.55 -5.35
N GLN A 53 -12.77 2.62 -4.22
CA GLN A 53 -12.98 3.86 -3.47
C GLN A 53 -11.65 4.42 -2.96
N PHE A 54 -10.78 3.58 -2.39
CA PHE A 54 -9.45 3.98 -1.94
C PHE A 54 -8.60 4.60 -3.05
N ILE A 55 -8.51 3.91 -4.20
CA ILE A 55 -7.76 4.38 -5.38
C ILE A 55 -8.32 5.70 -5.92
N ARG A 56 -9.64 5.91 -5.84
CA ARG A 56 -10.27 7.13 -6.38
C ARG A 56 -10.17 8.31 -5.42
N THR A 57 -10.27 8.07 -4.12
CA THR A 57 -10.48 9.11 -3.12
C THR A 57 -9.22 9.47 -2.35
N HIS A 58 -8.46 8.48 -1.86
CA HIS A 58 -7.33 8.71 -0.95
C HIS A 58 -5.98 8.60 -1.65
N LEU A 59 -5.80 7.60 -2.53
CA LEU A 59 -4.52 7.33 -3.18
C LEU A 59 -3.95 8.54 -3.96
N PRO A 60 -4.74 9.36 -4.69
CA PRO A 60 -4.21 10.53 -5.38
C PRO A 60 -3.67 11.60 -4.42
N LYS A 61 -4.35 11.82 -3.29
CA LYS A 61 -3.92 12.77 -2.26
C LYS A 61 -2.64 12.28 -1.58
N LEU A 62 -2.61 10.99 -1.25
CA LEU A 62 -1.46 10.34 -0.64
C LEU A 62 -0.23 10.38 -1.55
N SER A 63 -0.39 10.11 -2.86
CA SER A 63 0.69 10.25 -3.83
C SER A 63 1.15 11.70 -4.00
N TYR A 64 0.24 12.67 -3.87
CA TYR A 64 0.58 14.10 -3.96
C TYR A 64 1.40 14.56 -2.74
N ALA A 65 1.05 14.10 -1.54
CA ALA A 65 1.78 14.41 -0.31
C ALA A 65 3.14 13.67 -0.21
N ASN A 66 3.30 12.54 -0.90
CA ASN A 66 4.48 11.68 -0.81
C ASN A 66 5.11 11.46 -2.20
N PRO A 67 5.86 12.43 -2.75
CA PRO A 67 6.37 12.36 -4.12
C PRO A 67 7.38 11.24 -4.37
N ASN A 68 8.03 10.75 -3.31
CA ASN A 68 8.99 9.63 -3.40
C ASN A 68 8.31 8.26 -3.35
N LEU A 69 7.00 8.20 -3.10
CA LEU A 69 6.26 6.95 -3.01
C LEU A 69 5.97 6.39 -4.39
N ARG A 70 6.38 5.14 -4.65
CA ARG A 70 6.04 4.43 -5.87
C ARG A 70 4.67 3.78 -5.74
N VAL A 71 3.70 4.23 -6.53
CA VAL A 71 2.34 3.69 -6.51
C VAL A 71 2.11 2.80 -7.73
N ASN A 72 1.81 1.52 -7.49
CA ASN A 72 1.50 0.54 -8.52
C ASN A 72 0.06 0.05 -8.37
N ILE A 73 -0.67 -0.04 -9.48
CA ILE A 73 -2.06 -0.52 -9.48
C ILE A 73 -2.16 -1.69 -10.43
N SER A 74 -2.32 -2.89 -9.89
CA SER A 74 -2.50 -4.13 -10.65
C SER A 74 -3.99 -4.48 -10.72
N ARG A 75 -4.57 -4.31 -11.91
CA ARG A 75 -5.96 -4.66 -12.18
C ARG A 75 -6.01 -6.04 -12.79
N ILE A 76 -6.63 -6.98 -12.10
CA ILE A 76 -6.81 -8.35 -12.58
C ILE A 76 -8.07 -8.39 -13.47
N PRO A 77 -7.96 -8.85 -14.74
CA PRO A 77 -9.12 -9.05 -15.59
C PRO A 77 -10.15 -10.02 -15.01
N ASP A 78 -11.43 -9.78 -15.29
CA ASP A 78 -12.52 -10.66 -14.82
C ASP A 78 -12.96 -11.61 -15.96
N PRO A 79 -12.72 -12.94 -15.87
CA PRO A 79 -13.12 -13.93 -16.86
C PRO A 79 -14.64 -14.06 -17.00
N ARG A 80 -15.41 -13.62 -16.00
CA ARG A 80 -16.88 -13.61 -16.06
C ARG A 80 -17.39 -12.52 -16.98
N PHE A 81 -16.57 -11.51 -17.25
CA PHE A 81 -16.90 -10.44 -18.18
C PHE A 81 -16.58 -10.87 -19.63
N LYS A 82 -17.62 -11.26 -20.37
CA LYS A 82 -17.49 -11.58 -21.79
C LYS A 82 -17.46 -10.29 -22.61
N SER A 83 -16.26 -9.78 -22.90
CA SER A 83 -16.12 -8.70 -23.87
C SER A 83 -16.40 -9.23 -25.28
N LYS A 84 -17.15 -8.47 -26.08
CA LYS A 84 -17.33 -8.74 -27.52
C LYS A 84 -16.09 -8.36 -28.32
N ASP A 85 -15.24 -7.50 -27.78
CA ASP A 85 -14.04 -7.02 -28.45
C ASP A 85 -12.86 -8.00 -28.24
N PRO A 86 -12.28 -8.56 -29.31
CA PRO A 86 -11.17 -9.51 -29.21
C PRO A 86 -9.87 -8.90 -28.66
N LYS A 87 -9.73 -7.57 -28.73
CA LYS A 87 -8.56 -6.82 -28.25
C LYS A 87 -8.70 -6.37 -26.78
N SER A 88 -9.80 -6.75 -26.13
CA SER A 88 -10.02 -6.43 -24.72
C SER A 88 -9.02 -7.18 -23.83
N PRO A 89 -8.44 -6.54 -22.80
CA PRO A 89 -7.61 -7.23 -21.82
C PRO A 89 -8.38 -8.29 -21.01
N ASP A 90 -9.71 -8.20 -21.00
CA ASP A 90 -10.60 -9.19 -20.38
C ASP A 90 -10.89 -10.40 -21.29
N HIS A 91 -10.51 -10.33 -22.58
CA HIS A 91 -10.79 -11.41 -23.51
C HIS A 91 -9.91 -12.64 -23.22
N GLY A 92 -10.54 -13.76 -22.90
CA GLY A 92 -9.83 -15.00 -22.59
C GLY A 92 -9.10 -14.98 -21.24
N ALA A 93 -9.46 -14.06 -20.34
CA ALA A 93 -8.95 -14.08 -18.97
C ALA A 93 -9.31 -15.42 -18.31
N VAL A 94 -8.39 -15.98 -17.53
CA VAL A 94 -8.59 -17.18 -16.71
C VAL A 94 -7.95 -16.90 -15.36
N TRP A 95 -8.68 -17.17 -14.28
CA TRP A 95 -8.10 -17.13 -12.94
C TRP A 95 -7.41 -18.45 -12.61
N GLU A 96 -6.36 -18.38 -11.82
CA GLU A 96 -5.65 -19.55 -11.33
C GLU A 96 -6.60 -20.46 -10.54
N GLY A 97 -6.73 -21.72 -10.96
CA GLY A 97 -7.67 -22.68 -10.37
C GLY A 97 -9.16 -22.31 -10.50
N GLY A 98 -9.52 -21.30 -11.31
CA GLY A 98 -10.89 -20.79 -11.41
C GLY A 98 -11.37 -20.01 -10.18
N ILE A 99 -10.47 -19.73 -9.23
CA ILE A 99 -10.79 -19.04 -7.98
C ILE A 99 -10.59 -17.54 -8.14
N MET A 100 -11.56 -16.74 -7.69
CA MET A 100 -11.45 -15.28 -7.71
C MET A 100 -10.31 -14.83 -6.79
N PRO A 101 -9.30 -14.10 -7.30
CA PRO A 101 -8.23 -13.59 -6.46
C PRO A 101 -8.76 -12.52 -5.51
N LYS A 102 -8.36 -12.62 -4.24
CA LYS A 102 -8.75 -11.66 -3.22
C LYS A 102 -8.01 -10.33 -3.43
N PRO A 103 -8.65 -9.18 -3.15
CA PRO A 103 -7.98 -7.90 -3.24
C PRO A 103 -6.97 -7.75 -2.10
N GLU A 104 -5.80 -7.19 -2.41
CA GLU A 104 -4.71 -7.01 -1.46
C GLU A 104 -3.90 -5.74 -1.76
N MET A 105 -3.21 -5.25 -0.74
CA MET A 105 -2.27 -4.14 -0.82
C MET A 105 -0.93 -4.57 -0.28
N GLU A 106 0.12 -4.37 -1.04
CA GLU A 106 1.49 -4.62 -0.62
C GLU A 106 2.18 -3.28 -0.35
N ILE A 107 2.80 -3.17 0.82
CA ILE A 107 3.55 -2.00 1.27
C ILE A 107 5.02 -2.37 1.32
N GLY A 108 5.83 -1.73 0.47
CA GLY A 108 7.27 -1.93 0.43
C GLY A 108 8.00 -0.93 1.33
N PHE A 109 8.95 -1.42 2.11
CA PHE A 109 9.73 -0.63 3.06
C PHE A 109 11.21 -0.55 2.66
N ALA A 110 11.91 0.48 3.15
CA ALA A 110 13.33 0.66 3.00
C ALA A 110 14.05 -0.18 4.06
N GLY A 111 14.55 -1.35 3.68
CA GLY A 111 15.33 -2.22 4.58
C GLY A 111 14.51 -3.22 5.41
N ALA A 112 13.19 -3.26 5.21
CA ALA A 112 12.32 -4.29 5.77
C ALA A 112 11.56 -5.04 4.66
N PRO A 113 11.15 -6.31 4.89
CA PRO A 113 10.31 -7.04 3.96
C PRO A 113 9.00 -6.31 3.66
N ALA A 114 8.51 -6.47 2.44
CA ALA A 114 7.20 -5.94 2.08
C ALA A 114 6.10 -6.61 2.91
N GLN A 115 5.10 -5.84 3.31
CA GLN A 115 3.95 -6.34 4.04
C GLN A 115 2.71 -6.38 3.14
N THR A 116 2.04 -7.52 3.09
CA THR A 116 0.80 -7.70 2.33
C THR A 116 -0.41 -7.62 3.26
N LEU A 117 -1.37 -6.77 2.90
CA LEU A 117 -2.60 -6.52 3.64
C LEU A 117 -3.80 -6.99 2.82
N PRO A 118 -4.65 -7.87 3.36
CA PRO A 118 -5.89 -8.23 2.70
C PRO A 118 -6.84 -7.03 2.71
N LEU A 119 -7.45 -6.72 1.57
CA LEU A 119 -8.40 -5.61 1.43
C LEU A 119 -9.86 -6.05 1.46
N SER A 120 -10.13 -7.33 1.72
CA SER A 120 -11.48 -7.87 1.73
C SER A 120 -12.31 -7.29 2.88
N HIS A 121 -13.53 -6.90 2.54
CA HIS A 121 -14.56 -6.30 3.40
C HIS A 121 -14.17 -4.95 4.02
N LEU A 122 -13.12 -4.30 3.49
CA LEU A 122 -12.71 -2.97 3.91
C LEU A 122 -13.30 -1.91 2.96
N ASP A 123 -13.71 -0.78 3.52
CA ASP A 123 -14.05 0.42 2.75
C ASP A 123 -12.79 1.29 2.53
N GLY A 124 -12.91 2.35 1.73
CA GLY A 124 -11.76 3.20 1.40
C GLY A 124 -11.07 3.81 2.62
N ASP A 125 -11.85 4.22 3.63
CA ASP A 125 -11.35 4.86 4.85
C ASP A 125 -10.62 3.84 5.76
N LYS A 126 -11.14 2.62 5.90
CA LYS A 126 -10.47 1.56 6.67
C LYS A 126 -9.17 1.11 6.01
N ILE A 127 -9.13 1.04 4.69
CA ILE A 127 -7.90 0.73 3.95
C ILE A 127 -6.84 1.79 4.24
N LEU A 128 -7.23 3.08 4.23
CA LEU A 128 -6.33 4.16 4.60
C LEU A 128 -5.86 4.03 6.06
N ALA A 129 -6.77 3.82 7.01
CA ALA A 129 -6.43 3.66 8.41
C ALA A 129 -5.45 2.49 8.65
N GLN A 130 -5.63 1.38 7.94
CA GLN A 130 -4.75 0.22 8.04
C GLN A 130 -3.37 0.48 7.43
N LEU A 131 -3.28 1.20 6.31
CA LEU A 131 -2.02 1.68 5.76
C LEU A 131 -1.26 2.55 6.77
N ILE A 132 -1.97 3.46 7.46
CA ILE A 132 -1.38 4.34 8.49
C ILE A 132 -0.83 3.52 9.65
N ALA A 133 -1.62 2.57 10.15
CA ALA A 133 -1.21 1.72 11.27
C ALA A 133 0.09 0.98 10.94
N VAL A 134 0.16 0.36 9.75
CA VAL A 134 1.32 -0.43 9.31
C VAL A 134 2.53 0.46 8.99
N ALA A 135 2.32 1.59 8.33
CA ALA A 135 3.40 2.55 8.06
C ALA A 135 3.95 3.23 9.33
N GLY A 136 3.11 3.37 10.36
CA GLY A 136 3.47 3.96 11.64
C GLY A 136 4.15 2.98 12.60
N GLU A 137 3.77 1.69 12.57
CA GLU A 137 4.33 0.66 13.46
C GLU A 137 5.80 0.34 13.15
N GLU A 138 6.20 0.37 11.86
CA GLU A 138 7.59 0.09 11.49
C GLU A 138 8.57 1.14 12.03
N ARG A 139 8.12 2.40 12.20
CA ARG A 139 8.89 3.44 12.87
C ARG A 139 9.24 3.08 14.32
N ALA A 140 8.34 2.38 15.02
CA ALA A 140 8.58 1.95 16.40
C ALA A 140 9.60 0.80 16.47
N ARG A 141 9.62 -0.08 15.46
CA ARG A 141 10.57 -1.21 15.39
C ARG A 141 11.97 -0.77 14.96
N ALA A 142 12.08 0.14 13.99
CA ALA A 142 13.37 0.65 13.52
C ALA A 142 14.17 1.42 14.58
N VAL A 143 13.50 2.03 15.57
CA VAL A 143 14.14 2.75 16.68
C VAL A 143 14.54 1.80 17.84
N GLY A 144 14.08 0.55 17.83
CA GLY A 144 14.24 -0.41 18.94
C GLY A 144 15.25 -1.56 18.71
N GLY A 145 16.13 -1.48 17.72
CA GLY A 145 17.13 -2.52 17.46
C GLY A 145 18.36 -2.43 18.37
N PRO A 146 18.70 -3.47 19.17
CA PRO A 146 19.77 -3.42 20.17
C PRO A 146 21.17 -3.40 19.54
N SER A 147 21.99 -2.48 20.02
CA SER A 147 23.43 -2.43 19.84
C SER A 147 24.09 -3.64 20.50
N ASN A 148 24.14 -4.78 19.81
CA ASN A 148 25.06 -5.85 20.16
C ASN A 148 26.42 -5.56 19.54
N SER A 149 27.22 -4.74 20.24
CA SER A 149 28.67 -4.75 20.10
C SER A 149 29.19 -5.94 20.93
N PRO A 150 29.72 -7.01 20.33
CA PRO A 150 30.44 -8.00 21.11
C PRO A 150 31.75 -7.37 21.58
N GLU A 151 31.77 -7.12 22.88
CA GLU A 151 32.90 -6.76 23.71
C GLU A 151 34.07 -7.74 23.45
N SER A 152 35.21 -7.17 23.08
CA SER A 152 36.47 -7.87 22.88
C SER A 152 37.02 -8.33 24.22
N GLU A 153 36.75 -9.59 24.58
CA GLU A 153 37.34 -10.22 25.76
C GLU A 153 38.72 -10.82 25.40
N SER A 154 39.75 -10.06 25.72
CA SER A 154 41.15 -10.45 25.72
C SER A 154 41.44 -11.46 26.84
N GLY A 155 41.35 -12.75 26.53
CA GLY A 155 41.76 -13.83 27.43
C GLY A 155 43.22 -14.25 27.23
N SER A 156 44.13 -13.64 27.99
CA SER A 156 45.50 -14.10 28.21
C SER A 156 45.48 -15.31 29.16
N GLY A 157 45.85 -16.50 28.68
CA GLY A 157 45.96 -17.71 29.50
C GLY A 157 47.25 -18.47 29.23
N SER A 158 48.32 -18.11 29.95
CA SER A 158 49.56 -18.88 30.09
C SER A 158 49.39 -20.00 31.13
N GLN A 159 49.94 -21.19 30.85
CA GLN A 159 50.38 -22.30 31.76
C GLN A 159 50.11 -23.65 31.08
N SER A 160 50.88 -24.73 31.21
CA SER A 160 52.17 -25.01 31.85
C SER A 160 52.68 -26.35 31.31
N MET A 161 54.00 -26.48 31.25
CA MET A 161 54.74 -27.73 31.05
C MET A 161 54.35 -28.80 32.07
N ALA A 162 54.27 -30.06 31.63
CA ALA A 162 54.55 -31.22 32.46
C ALA A 162 55.35 -32.24 31.63
N ILE A 163 56.26 -32.89 32.34
CA ILE A 163 57.43 -33.69 31.92
C ILE A 163 57.00 -35.11 31.54
#